data_AF-A0A8S3IJR1-F1
#
_entry.id   AF-A0A8S3IJR1-F1
#
_cell.length_a   1.000
_cell.length_b   1.000
_cell.length_c   1.000
_cell.angle_alpha   90.00
_cell.angle_beta   90.00
_cell.angle_gamma   90.00
#
_symmetry.space_group_name_H-M   'P 1'
#
loop_
_entity.id
_entity.type
_entity.pdbx_description
1 polymer ?
#
loop_
_entity_poly.entity_id
_entity_poly.type
_entity_poly.pdbx_seq_one_letter_code
_entity_poly.pdbx_strand_id
1 'polypeptide(L)'
;DGLEPMYTMCLNHYQGKAKLVAMTVIENTIFSPTHNADENRQKLNQMIRDYVTQSNDPDRVFLVDLDRGIPYHSVNDTAERRRIWDDTLHLTAAGYDRMATLVFDEIKDII
;
A
#
# COMPACT_ATOMS: atom_id res chain seq x y z
N ASP A 1 19.77 -4.43 0.89
CA ASP A 1 19.02 -5.36 0.02
C ASP A 1 17.55 -5.47 0.45
N GLY A 2 16.78 -4.37 0.42
CA GLY A 2 15.45 -4.24 1.07
C GLY A 2 14.35 -5.20 0.58
N LEU A 3 13.29 -4.68 -0.05
CA LEU A 3 12.19 -5.52 -0.57
C LEU A 3 12.51 -6.16 -1.93
N GLU A 4 13.55 -5.68 -2.61
CA GLU A 4 13.91 -6.08 -3.98
C GLU A 4 14.21 -7.59 -4.16
N PRO A 5 14.91 -8.29 -3.23
CA PRO A 5 15.10 -9.73 -3.35
C PRO A 5 13.77 -10.51 -3.32
N MET A 6 12.81 -10.07 -2.49
CA MET A 6 11.48 -10.66 -2.42
C MET A 6 10.70 -10.42 -3.71
N TYR A 7 10.73 -9.20 -4.24
CA TYR A 7 10.08 -8.87 -5.50
C TYR A 7 10.65 -9.66 -6.68
N THR A 8 11.97 -9.77 -6.76
CA THR A 8 12.66 -10.60 -7.74
C THR A 8 12.26 -12.08 -7.64
N MET A 9 12.17 -12.61 -6.42
CA MET A 9 11.71 -13.98 -6.19
C MET A 9 10.26 -14.16 -6.68
N CYS A 10 9.35 -13.24 -6.37
CA CYS A 10 7.97 -13.28 -6.84
C CYS A 10 7.87 -13.22 -8.36
N LEU A 11 8.61 -12.32 -9.00
CA LEU A 11 8.61 -12.15 -10.45
C LEU A 11 9.24 -13.35 -11.17
N ASN A 12 10.25 -14.00 -10.60
CA ASN A 12 10.85 -15.21 -11.19
C ASN A 12 9.99 -16.47 -10.96
N HIS A 13 9.00 -16.40 -10.07
CA HIS A 13 8.06 -17.48 -9.87
C HIS A 13 7.22 -17.75 -11.13
N TYR A 14 6.69 -18.96 -11.23
CA TYR A 14 5.83 -19.39 -12.34
C TYR A 14 6.40 -19.07 -13.73
N GLN A 15 7.70 -19.36 -13.93
CA GLN A 15 8.43 -19.15 -15.18
C GLN A 15 8.40 -17.69 -15.69
N GLY A 16 8.42 -16.71 -14.78
CA GLY A 16 8.40 -15.31 -15.19
C GLY A 16 7.03 -14.82 -15.66
N LYS A 17 5.94 -15.55 -15.37
CA LYS A 17 4.58 -15.14 -15.75
C LYS A 17 3.79 -14.51 -14.61
N ALA A 18 4.32 -14.55 -13.38
CA ALA A 18 3.70 -13.88 -12.25
C ALA A 18 3.68 -12.36 -12.45
N LYS A 19 2.59 -11.73 -12.02
CA LYS A 19 2.47 -10.28 -11.83
C LYS A 19 2.65 -9.97 -10.35
N LEU A 20 3.33 -8.86 -10.06
CA LEU A 20 3.59 -8.35 -8.73
C LEU A 20 2.73 -7.11 -8.50
N VAL A 21 1.94 -7.14 -7.43
CA VAL A 21 1.21 -5.97 -6.93
C VAL A 21 1.86 -5.55 -5.62
N ALA A 22 2.53 -4.41 -5.62
CA ALA A 22 3.14 -3.83 -4.44
C ALA A 22 2.19 -2.80 -3.81
N MET A 23 2.06 -2.81 -2.48
CA MET A 23 1.12 -1.97 -1.76
C MET A 23 1.85 -1.07 -0.77
N THR A 24 1.50 0.22 -0.71
CA THR A 24 2.02 1.11 0.33
C THR A 24 1.36 0.83 1.68
N VAL A 25 2.02 1.22 2.76
CA VAL A 25 1.54 1.05 4.14
C VAL A 25 0.71 2.28 4.55
N ILE A 26 -0.53 2.03 4.98
CA ILE A 26 -1.46 3.07 5.45
C ILE A 26 -0.97 3.78 6.71
N GLU A 27 -1.46 5.00 6.91
CA GLU A 27 -1.30 5.74 8.16
C GLU A 27 -2.03 5.02 9.32
N ASN A 28 -1.54 5.24 10.54
CA ASN A 28 -2.14 4.73 11.77
C ASN A 28 -2.40 5.87 12.76
N THR A 29 -3.11 5.60 13.85
CA THR A 29 -3.49 6.64 14.81
C THR A 29 -2.47 6.82 15.93
N ILE A 30 -1.44 5.98 15.98
CA ILE A 30 -0.46 5.91 17.09
C ILE A 30 0.58 7.02 16.94
N PHE A 31 1.07 7.24 15.72
CA PHE A 31 2.19 8.11 15.44
C PHE A 31 1.71 9.38 14.74
N SER A 32 2.19 10.54 15.20
CA SER A 32 1.97 11.79 14.47
C SER A 32 2.80 11.79 13.17
N PRO A 33 2.46 12.63 12.17
CA PRO A 33 3.22 12.73 10.92
C PRO A 33 4.71 13.08 11.09
N THR A 34 5.08 13.64 12.25
CA THR A 34 6.46 14.05 12.59
C THR A 34 7.17 13.03 13.49
N HIS A 35 6.54 11.90 13.78
CA HIS A 35 7.14 10.86 14.61
C HIS A 35 8.03 9.96 13.74
N ASN A 36 9.21 9.57 14.24
CA ASN A 36 10.18 8.77 13.48
C ASN A 36 9.59 7.49 12.84
N ALA A 37 8.60 6.87 13.49
CA ALA A 37 7.92 5.70 12.94
C ALA A 37 7.07 6.04 11.70
N ASP A 38 6.40 7.19 11.67
CA ASP A 38 5.67 7.65 10.48
C ASP A 38 6.64 8.10 9.38
N GLU A 39 7.73 8.78 9.74
CA GLU A 39 8.79 9.11 8.76
C GLU A 39 9.39 7.84 8.11
N ASN A 40 9.61 6.78 8.88
CA ASN A 40 10.10 5.51 8.36
C ASN A 40 9.06 4.83 7.47
N ARG A 41 7.78 4.92 7.80
CA ARG A 41 6.67 4.46 6.95
C ARG A 41 6.64 5.23 5.63
N GLN A 42 6.79 6.56 5.66
CA GLN A 42 6.85 7.39 4.45
C GLN A 42 8.06 7.02 3.58
N LYS A 43 9.25 6.82 4.19
CA LYS A 43 10.44 6.34 3.48
C LYS A 43 10.21 4.98 2.82
N LEU A 44 9.61 4.03 3.54
CA LEU A 44 9.25 2.72 3.00
C LEU A 44 8.28 2.84 1.82
N ASN A 45 7.23 3.65 1.97
CA ASN A 45 6.27 3.88 0.89
C ASN A 45 6.92 4.52 -0.33
N GLN A 46 7.86 5.45 -0.13
CA GLN A 46 8.62 6.03 -1.23
C GLN A 46 9.46 4.96 -1.95
N MET A 47 10.16 4.09 -1.21
CA MET A 47 10.91 2.98 -1.81
C MET A 47 10.01 2.03 -2.63
N ILE A 48 8.79 1.76 -2.16
CA ILE A 48 7.81 0.94 -2.89
C ILE A 48 7.39 1.64 -4.19
N ARG A 49 7.02 2.93 -4.12
CA ARG A 49 6.65 3.73 -5.30
C ARG A 49 7.79 3.82 -6.31
N ASP A 50 9.01 4.05 -5.83
CA ASP A 50 10.21 4.15 -6.66
C ASP A 50 10.48 2.82 -7.36
N TYR A 51 10.41 1.69 -6.66
CA TYR A 51 10.59 0.37 -7.26
C TYR A 51 9.60 0.13 -8.40
N VAL A 52 8.31 0.42 -8.20
CA VAL A 52 7.30 0.23 -9.25
C VAL A 52 7.56 1.18 -10.42
N THR A 53 7.83 2.47 -10.15
CA THR A 53 8.03 3.49 -11.18
C THR A 53 9.30 3.25 -12.01
N GLN A 54 10.34 2.68 -11.40
CA GLN A 54 11.64 2.43 -12.04
C GLN A 54 11.78 0.98 -12.56
N SER A 55 10.75 0.15 -12.40
CA SER A 55 10.77 -1.24 -12.84
C SER A 55 10.96 -1.35 -14.36
N ASN A 56 11.80 -2.30 -14.78
CA ASN A 56 11.96 -2.65 -16.21
C ASN A 56 10.83 -3.56 -16.74
N ASP A 57 9.89 -3.96 -15.88
CA ASP A 57 8.75 -4.84 -16.21
C ASP A 57 7.40 -4.13 -15.92
N PRO A 58 7.05 -3.04 -16.63
CA PRO A 58 5.84 -2.25 -16.34
C PRO A 58 4.54 -3.02 -16.56
N ASP A 59 4.54 -4.06 -17.40
CA ASP A 59 3.37 -4.93 -17.64
C ASP A 59 3.16 -6.00 -16.54
N ARG A 60 4.07 -6.05 -15.55
CA ARG A 60 4.09 -7.08 -14.51
C ARG A 60 4.25 -6.52 -13.11
N VAL A 61 4.60 -5.26 -12.94
CA VAL A 61 4.79 -4.64 -11.62
C VAL A 61 3.82 -3.47 -11.47
N PHE A 62 2.91 -3.59 -10.52
CA PHE A 62 1.79 -2.67 -10.30
C PHE A 62 1.80 -2.11 -8.88
N LEU A 63 1.26 -0.90 -8.72
CA LEU A 63 1.20 -0.19 -7.43
C LEU A 63 -0.24 -0.03 -6.98
N VAL A 64 -0.55 -0.47 -5.75
CA VAL A 64 -1.75 -0.04 -5.04
C VAL A 64 -1.34 0.93 -3.94
N ASP A 65 -1.58 2.23 -4.16
CA ASP A 65 -1.16 3.28 -3.21
C ASP A 65 -2.18 3.46 -2.07
N LEU A 66 -2.23 2.48 -1.17
CA LEU A 66 -3.12 2.50 0.00
C LEU A 66 -2.88 3.68 0.94
N ASP A 67 -1.65 4.17 1.06
CA ASP A 67 -1.30 5.38 1.82
C ASP A 67 -2.08 6.61 1.34
N ARG A 68 -2.21 6.78 0.02
CA ARG A 68 -3.04 7.83 -0.55
C ARG A 68 -4.53 7.50 -0.52
N GLY A 69 -4.89 6.21 -0.68
CA GLY A 69 -6.28 5.76 -0.72
C GLY A 69 -6.98 5.68 0.64
N ILE A 70 -6.21 5.59 1.73
CA ILE A 70 -6.70 5.45 3.11
C ILE A 70 -5.89 6.38 4.04
N PRO A 71 -6.01 7.72 3.89
CA PRO A 71 -5.20 8.66 4.67
C PRO A 71 -5.88 8.99 6.00
N TYR A 72 -5.26 8.64 7.12
CA TYR A 72 -5.81 8.91 8.45
C TYR A 72 -5.69 10.39 8.82
N HIS A 73 -4.50 10.98 8.67
CA HIS A 73 -4.14 12.29 9.20
C HIS A 73 -4.83 13.44 8.45
N SER A 74 -5.12 13.28 7.15
CA SER A 74 -5.81 14.31 6.36
C SER A 74 -7.34 14.27 6.45
N VAL A 75 -7.92 13.18 6.97
CA VAL A 75 -9.38 13.06 7.15
C VAL A 75 -9.81 13.83 8.40
N ASN A 76 -10.48 14.97 8.23
CA ASN A 76 -10.95 15.78 9.37
C ASN A 76 -12.24 15.26 10.02
N ASP A 77 -12.99 14.39 9.33
CA ASP A 77 -14.22 13.82 9.85
C ASP A 77 -13.94 12.65 10.81
N THR A 78 -14.29 12.85 12.09
CA THR A 78 -14.12 11.83 13.13
C THR A 78 -15.06 10.64 12.94
N ALA A 79 -16.25 10.83 12.38
CA ALA A 79 -17.17 9.73 12.09
C ALA A 79 -16.60 8.83 10.99
N GLU A 80 -16.05 9.43 9.93
CA GLU A 80 -15.36 8.68 8.87
C GLU A 80 -14.11 7.96 9.38
N ARG A 81 -13.29 8.61 10.23
CA ARG A 81 -12.16 7.92 10.88
C ARG A 81 -12.61 6.67 11.65
N ARG A 82 -13.65 6.79 12.48
CA ARG A 82 -14.22 5.63 13.22
C ARG A 82 -14.86 4.59 12.32
N ARG A 83 -15.33 5.00 11.13
CA ARG A 83 -15.91 4.08 10.15
C ARG A 83 -14.83 3.22 9.50
N ILE A 84 -13.62 3.74 9.32
CA ILE A 84 -12.57 3.09 8.55
C ILE A 84 -11.50 2.42 9.43
N TRP A 85 -11.10 3.03 10.54
CA TRP A 85 -10.12 2.48 11.48
C TRP A 85 -10.83 1.93 12.73
N ASP A 86 -10.48 0.71 13.13
CA ASP A 86 -11.11 -0.02 14.24
C ASP A 86 -10.43 0.29 15.58
N ASP A 87 -9.11 0.13 15.60
CA ASP A 87 -8.27 0.50 16.72
C ASP A 87 -7.20 1.51 16.26
N THR A 88 -6.06 1.54 16.94
CA THR A 88 -4.98 2.47 16.60
C THR A 88 -4.18 2.07 15.35
N LEU A 89 -4.37 0.87 14.81
CA LEU A 89 -3.57 0.27 13.73
C LEU A 89 -4.41 -0.41 12.63
N HIS A 90 -5.43 -1.18 13.01
CA HIS A 90 -6.22 -2.02 12.13
C HIS A 90 -7.42 -1.29 11.54
N LEU A 91 -7.89 -1.78 10.39
CA LEU A 91 -9.10 -1.30 9.73
C LEU A 91 -10.34 -2.01 10.26
N THR A 92 -11.50 -1.34 10.19
CA THR A 92 -12.79 -1.99 10.36
C THR A 92 -13.12 -2.85 9.13
N ALA A 93 -14.22 -3.60 9.17
CA ALA A 93 -14.77 -4.25 7.97
C ALA A 93 -14.96 -3.27 6.80
N ALA A 94 -15.50 -2.07 7.05
CA ALA A 94 -15.69 -1.06 6.02
C ALA A 94 -14.36 -0.47 5.51
N GLY A 95 -13.33 -0.40 6.36
CA GLY A 95 -11.98 -0.02 5.95
C GLY A 95 -11.34 -1.10 5.05
N TYR A 96 -11.51 -2.38 5.38
CA TYR A 96 -11.08 -3.47 4.51
C TYR A 96 -11.86 -3.53 3.19
N ASP A 97 -13.15 -3.21 3.17
CA ASP A 97 -13.92 -3.08 1.92
C ASP A 97 -13.35 -1.96 1.03
N ARG A 98 -12.93 -0.83 1.62
CA ARG A 98 -12.24 0.24 0.89
C ARG A 98 -10.90 -0.24 0.33
N MET A 99 -10.09 -0.94 1.13
CA MET A 99 -8.83 -1.53 0.67
C MET A 99 -9.06 -2.51 -0.50
N ALA A 100 -10.05 -3.40 -0.37
CA ALA A 100 -10.39 -4.36 -1.41
C ALA A 100 -10.83 -3.67 -2.70
N THR A 101 -11.59 -2.57 -2.60
CA THR A 101 -11.97 -1.75 -3.77
C THR A 101 -10.75 -1.16 -4.46
N LEU A 102 -9.80 -0.57 -3.71
CA LEU A 102 -8.56 -0.02 -4.25
C LEU A 102 -7.70 -1.09 -4.94
N VAL A 103 -7.57 -2.27 -4.32
CA VAL A 103 -6.86 -3.40 -4.92
C VAL A 103 -7.57 -3.85 -6.19
N PHE A 104 -8.90 -4.05 -6.15
CA PHE A 104 -9.67 -4.49 -7.31
C PHE A 104 -9.57 -3.51 -8.48
N ASP A 105 -9.68 -2.21 -8.22
CA ASP A 105 -9.58 -1.18 -9.25
C ASP A 105 -8.24 -1.19 -9.97
N GLU A 106 -7.15 -1.52 -9.27
CA GLU A 106 -5.82 -1.65 -9.88
C GLU A 106 -5.68 -2.96 -10.67
N ILE A 107 -6.23 -4.07 -10.16
CA ILE A 107 -5.97 -5.39 -10.75
C ILE A 107 -6.99 -5.81 -11.83
N LYS A 108 -8.17 -5.19 -11.91
CA LYS A 108 -9.27 -5.65 -12.78
C LYS A 108 -8.91 -5.68 -14.27
N ASP A 109 -8.03 -4.80 -14.73
CA ASP A 109 -7.63 -4.70 -16.15
C ASP A 109 -6.37 -5.53 -16.46
N ILE A 110 -5.79 -6.19 -15.46
CA ILE A 110 -4.56 -6.99 -15.58
C ILE A 110 -4.78 -8.48 -15.24
N ILE A 111 -5.99 -8.88 -14.86
CA ILE A 111 -6.38 -10.29 -14.62
C ILE A 111 -6.94 -10.94 -15.89
#